data_AF-A0A2W6AQD2-F1
#
_entry.id   AF-A0A2W6AQD2-F1
#
_cell.length_a   1.000
_cell.length_b   1.000
_cell.length_c   1.000
_cell.angle_alpha   90.00
_cell.angle_beta   90.00
_cell.angle_gamma   90.00
#
_symmetry.space_group_name_H-M   'P 1'
#
loop_
_entity.id
_entity.type
_entity.pdbx_description
1 polymer ?
#
loop_
_entity_poly.entity_id
_entity_poly.type
_entity_poly.pdbx_seq_one_letter_code
_entity_poly.pdbx_strand_id
1 'polypeptide(L)'
;MGSRSRKRCAGSGARRSCFAEGEIFVSEDEELAAPVRAAFARDGVVVHEDVRISRIEPRGDGVRVFIAAAGHEKPVAGSHILVAAGRAPAVEGLGLAAARVRYNESGIETDASLVTSNRRIHAIGAVVRSARQGGAAEQHAGLVLRTVLGLPGSRTHRQVAARVILTSPAMATAGLPEAQAQAEHRHIRVLRWPFAETERARIEHRRGGHVKLVTSRRGALLGAGIVGPGAEELINLFTLAISKGMTASDLASLMVPYPALADAARRAAMTFRDSRLDAPLGRFLIEWNRSIKLQTFRIRELVWLLMEKAGQVFPDPT
;
A
#
# COMPACT_ATOMS: atom_id res chain seq x y z
N MET A 1 -15.24 7.74 -2.02
CA MET A 1 -15.56 9.16 -1.73
C MET A 1 -15.83 9.39 -0.23
N GLY A 2 -16.34 8.39 0.51
CA GLY A 2 -16.56 8.50 1.98
C GLY A 2 -15.31 8.71 2.85
N SER A 3 -14.10 8.38 2.38
CA SER A 3 -12.87 8.66 3.14
C SER A 3 -12.42 10.13 3.05
N ARG A 4 -12.76 10.86 1.96
CA ARG A 4 -12.33 12.25 1.76
C ARG A 4 -13.15 13.27 2.55
N SER A 5 -14.42 12.99 2.85
CA SER A 5 -15.23 13.86 3.72
C SER A 5 -14.74 13.87 5.18
N ARG A 6 -13.92 12.89 5.57
CA ARG A 6 -13.50 12.67 6.96
C ARG A 6 -12.47 13.66 7.47
N LYS A 7 -11.55 14.15 6.62
CA LYS A 7 -10.57 15.19 7.01
C LYS A 7 -11.25 16.50 7.43
N ARG A 8 -12.50 16.75 6.99
CA ARG A 8 -13.23 17.98 7.35
C ARG A 8 -14.06 17.89 8.63
N CYS A 9 -14.43 16.70 9.10
CA CYS A 9 -15.32 16.53 10.27
C CYS A 9 -14.64 15.93 11.51
N ALA A 10 -13.35 15.56 11.45
CA ALA A 10 -12.65 15.00 12.62
C ALA A 10 -12.33 16.05 13.69
N GLY A 11 -12.29 17.33 13.36
CA GLY A 11 -12.07 18.41 14.33
C GLY A 11 -13.33 18.94 15.02
N SER A 12 -14.53 18.43 14.72
CA SER A 12 -15.80 19.10 15.08
C SER A 12 -16.57 18.48 16.26
N GLY A 13 -15.98 17.56 17.02
CA GLY A 13 -16.64 16.96 18.21
C GLY A 13 -17.89 16.12 17.92
N ALA A 14 -18.23 15.86 16.66
CA ALA A 14 -19.42 15.13 16.28
C ALA A 14 -19.26 13.62 16.54
N ARG A 15 -20.24 13.01 17.21
CA ARG A 15 -20.36 11.55 17.28
C ARG A 15 -20.69 11.00 15.89
N ARG A 16 -19.99 9.94 15.49
CA ARG A 16 -20.06 9.39 14.13
C ARG A 16 -20.37 7.91 14.21
N SER A 17 -21.40 7.49 13.48
CA SER A 17 -21.73 6.08 13.25
C SER A 17 -21.52 5.76 11.77
N CYS A 18 -20.80 4.69 11.49
CA CYS A 18 -20.60 4.14 10.16
C CYS A 18 -21.29 2.78 10.09
N PHE A 19 -22.01 2.52 9.01
CA PHE A 19 -22.74 1.27 8.79
C PHE A 19 -22.19 0.60 7.54
N ALA A 20 -21.89 -0.68 7.64
CA ALA A 20 -21.40 -1.50 6.54
C ALA A 20 -22.12 -2.85 6.54
N GLU A 21 -22.55 -3.31 5.36
CA GLU A 21 -23.21 -4.62 5.19
C GLU A 21 -22.27 -5.80 5.43
N GLY A 22 -20.97 -5.55 5.40
CA GLY A 22 -19.92 -6.50 5.76
C GLY A 22 -18.78 -5.79 6.47
N GLU A 23 -17.68 -6.49 6.63
CA GLU A 23 -16.48 -5.95 7.26
C GLU A 23 -15.86 -4.78 6.49
N ILE A 24 -15.46 -3.71 7.19
CA ILE A 24 -14.76 -2.59 6.55
C ILE A 24 -13.34 -3.01 6.17
N PHE A 25 -12.86 -2.52 5.03
CA PHE A 25 -11.53 -2.84 4.50
C PHE A 25 -11.31 -4.33 4.17
N VAL A 26 -12.37 -5.12 3.95
CA VAL A 26 -12.27 -6.55 3.57
C VAL A 26 -11.37 -6.84 2.36
N SER A 27 -11.21 -5.88 1.44
CA SER A 27 -10.34 -6.01 0.26
C SER A 27 -8.87 -5.67 0.53
N GLU A 28 -8.54 -5.22 1.74
CA GLU A 28 -7.22 -4.76 2.14
C GLU A 28 -6.56 -5.79 3.06
N ASP A 29 -5.26 -5.66 3.24
CA ASP A 29 -4.50 -6.50 4.16
C ASP A 29 -4.86 -6.13 5.61
N GLU A 30 -5.30 -7.11 6.41
CA GLU A 30 -5.74 -6.87 7.79
C GLU A 30 -4.64 -6.27 8.67
N GLU A 31 -3.36 -6.57 8.37
CA GLU A 31 -2.22 -5.97 9.07
C GLU A 31 -2.17 -4.44 8.87
N LEU A 32 -2.60 -3.96 7.70
CA LEU A 32 -2.66 -2.53 7.39
C LEU A 32 -3.99 -1.90 7.83
N ALA A 33 -5.08 -2.66 7.80
CA ALA A 33 -6.41 -2.18 8.18
C ALA A 33 -6.55 -2.02 9.70
N ALA A 34 -5.99 -2.93 10.50
CA ALA A 34 -6.13 -2.93 11.95
C ALA A 34 -5.71 -1.60 12.62
N PRO A 35 -4.56 -0.98 12.28
CA PRO A 35 -4.20 0.34 12.82
C PRO A 35 -5.20 1.46 12.46
N VAL A 36 -5.85 1.36 11.29
CA VAL A 36 -6.89 2.32 10.87
C VAL A 36 -8.18 2.09 11.67
N ARG A 37 -8.59 0.84 11.89
CA ARG A 37 -9.75 0.52 12.74
C ARG A 37 -9.55 0.97 14.19
N ALA A 38 -8.36 0.72 14.74
CA ALA A 38 -8.01 1.19 16.08
C ALA A 38 -8.04 2.73 16.17
N ALA A 39 -7.61 3.44 15.12
CA ALA A 39 -7.73 4.89 15.07
C ALA A 39 -9.19 5.35 15.03
N PHE A 40 -10.08 4.67 14.30
CA PHE A 40 -11.51 5.01 14.30
C PHE A 40 -12.14 4.89 15.68
N ALA A 41 -11.81 3.83 16.43
CA ALA A 41 -12.30 3.65 17.79
C ALA A 41 -11.81 4.78 18.72
N ARG A 42 -10.53 5.15 18.65
CA ARG A 42 -9.97 6.28 19.42
C ARG A 42 -10.60 7.63 19.06
N ASP A 43 -10.95 7.81 17.79
CA ASP A 43 -11.61 9.02 17.28
C ASP A 43 -13.12 9.08 17.58
N GLY A 44 -13.66 8.10 18.34
CA GLY A 44 -15.07 8.02 18.71
C GLY A 44 -16.00 7.69 17.54
N VAL A 45 -15.49 7.03 16.51
CA VAL A 45 -16.30 6.52 15.40
C VAL A 45 -16.79 5.12 15.77
N VAL A 46 -18.10 4.96 15.89
CA VAL A 46 -18.73 3.66 16.06
C VAL A 46 -18.94 3.04 14.69
N VAL A 47 -18.28 1.92 14.43
CA VAL A 47 -18.47 1.15 13.19
C VAL A 47 -19.41 -0.01 13.50
N HIS A 48 -20.49 -0.10 12.75
CA HIS A 48 -21.43 -1.22 12.74
C HIS A 48 -21.16 -2.01 11.45
N GLU A 49 -20.49 -3.15 11.59
CA GLU A 49 -20.24 -4.10 10.50
C GLU A 49 -21.33 -5.17 10.49
N ASP A 50 -21.47 -5.87 9.36
CA ASP A 50 -22.48 -6.91 9.15
C ASP A 50 -23.92 -6.44 9.44
N VAL A 51 -24.21 -5.17 9.14
CA VAL A 51 -25.54 -4.57 9.33
C VAL A 51 -26.18 -4.18 8.01
N ARG A 52 -27.46 -4.51 7.85
CA ARG A 52 -28.27 -4.05 6.72
C ARG A 52 -29.09 -2.85 7.14
N ILE A 53 -29.11 -1.79 6.32
CA ILE A 53 -30.03 -0.67 6.53
C ILE A 53 -31.41 -1.08 5.98
N SER A 54 -32.40 -1.19 6.87
CA SER A 54 -33.77 -1.59 6.51
C SER A 54 -34.64 -0.40 6.13
N ARG A 55 -34.52 0.71 6.87
CA ARG A 55 -35.37 1.89 6.72
C ARG A 55 -34.63 3.16 7.16
N ILE A 56 -34.93 4.28 6.49
CA ILE A 56 -34.45 5.61 6.87
C ILE A 56 -35.67 6.53 6.96
N GLU A 57 -35.83 7.21 8.09
CA GLU A 57 -36.96 8.11 8.36
C GLU A 57 -36.47 9.49 8.81
N PRO A 58 -37.16 10.58 8.40
CA PRO A 58 -36.95 11.88 9.02
C PRO A 58 -37.42 11.86 10.47
N ARG A 59 -36.73 12.60 11.34
CA ARG A 59 -37.08 12.73 12.76
C ARG A 59 -36.79 14.16 13.24
N GLY A 60 -37.81 15.02 13.28
CA GLY A 60 -37.63 16.44 13.62
C GLY A 60 -36.59 17.07 12.71
N ASP A 61 -35.56 17.71 13.30
CA ASP A 61 -34.44 18.31 12.57
C ASP A 61 -33.31 17.30 12.22
N GLY A 62 -33.60 16.01 12.20
CA GLY A 62 -32.60 14.96 11.97
C GLY A 62 -33.14 13.74 11.22
N VAL A 63 -32.36 12.68 11.28
CA VAL A 63 -32.62 11.42 10.59
C VAL A 63 -32.50 10.25 11.56
N ARG A 64 -33.35 9.24 11.36
CA ARG A 64 -33.29 7.97 12.05
C ARG A 64 -33.04 6.87 11.03
N VAL A 65 -32.00 6.08 11.25
CA VAL A 65 -31.61 4.92 10.43
C VAL A 65 -31.94 3.66 11.23
N PHE A 66 -32.71 2.76 10.64
CA PHE A 66 -32.97 1.44 11.20
C PHE A 66 -31.96 0.46 10.60
N ILE A 67 -31.22 -0.20 11.49
CA ILE A 67 -30.25 -1.23 11.13
C ILE A 67 -30.75 -2.59 11.60
N ALA A 68 -30.72 -3.56 10.70
CA ALA A 68 -30.97 -4.96 11.00
C ALA A 68 -29.62 -5.66 11.21
N ALA A 69 -29.44 -6.24 12.39
CA ALA A 69 -28.27 -7.05 12.74
C ALA A 69 -28.76 -8.32 13.45
N ALA A 70 -28.33 -9.50 13.00
CA ALA A 70 -28.73 -10.79 13.56
C ALA A 70 -30.25 -10.96 13.76
N GLY A 71 -31.07 -10.44 12.83
CA GLY A 71 -32.53 -10.52 12.87
C GLY A 71 -33.23 -9.49 13.77
N HIS A 72 -32.49 -8.65 14.49
CA HIS A 72 -33.04 -7.57 15.31
C HIS A 72 -32.87 -6.22 14.63
N GLU A 73 -33.95 -5.42 14.64
CA GLU A 73 -33.91 -4.05 14.13
C GLU A 73 -33.64 -3.05 15.26
N LYS A 74 -32.66 -2.16 15.06
CA LYS A 74 -32.27 -1.13 16.02
C LYS A 74 -32.26 0.25 15.37
N PRO A 75 -32.88 1.28 15.98
CA PRO A 75 -32.79 2.64 15.48
C PRO A 75 -31.49 3.31 15.93
N VAL A 76 -30.85 4.04 15.01
CA VAL A 76 -29.75 4.96 15.26
C VAL A 76 -30.15 6.35 14.77
N ALA A 77 -30.12 7.34 15.66
CA ALA A 77 -30.49 8.72 15.34
C ALA A 77 -29.24 9.58 15.12
N GLY A 78 -29.33 10.51 14.17
CA GLY A 78 -28.30 11.51 13.90
C GLY A 78 -28.89 12.78 13.30
N SER A 79 -28.11 13.85 13.22
CA SER A 79 -28.54 15.09 12.56
C SER A 79 -28.43 15.02 11.04
N HIS A 80 -27.46 14.26 10.52
CA HIS A 80 -27.18 14.15 9.10
C HIS A 80 -26.84 12.71 8.73
N ILE A 81 -27.09 12.37 7.47
CA ILE A 81 -26.67 11.10 6.87
C ILE A 81 -25.82 11.38 5.63
N LEU A 82 -24.71 10.64 5.50
CA LEU A 82 -23.90 10.61 4.29
C LEU A 82 -24.01 9.22 3.67
N VAL A 83 -24.58 9.13 2.47
CA VAL A 83 -24.66 7.88 1.72
C VAL A 83 -23.38 7.70 0.91
N ALA A 84 -22.60 6.67 1.24
CA ALA A 84 -21.31 6.37 0.61
C ALA A 84 -21.19 4.89 0.19
N ALA A 85 -22.30 4.28 -0.25
CA ALA A 85 -22.42 2.84 -0.56
C ALA A 85 -21.74 2.39 -1.88
N GLY A 86 -21.11 3.32 -2.61
CA GLY A 86 -20.42 3.00 -3.87
C GLY A 86 -20.74 4.00 -4.97
N ARG A 87 -20.36 3.64 -6.20
CA ARG A 87 -20.69 4.38 -7.42
C ARG A 87 -21.02 3.36 -8.51
N ALA A 88 -22.09 3.63 -9.26
CA ALA A 88 -22.40 2.90 -10.48
C ALA A 88 -21.79 3.63 -11.70
N PRO A 89 -21.41 2.91 -12.77
CA PRO A 89 -21.07 3.52 -14.06
C PRO A 89 -22.25 4.32 -14.60
N ALA A 90 -22.01 5.57 -15.01
CA ALA A 90 -23.02 6.41 -15.64
C ALA A 90 -23.17 6.04 -17.12
N VAL A 91 -24.08 5.11 -17.43
CA VAL A 91 -24.32 4.60 -18.79
C VAL A 91 -25.70 4.95 -19.36
N GLU A 92 -26.61 5.44 -18.52
CA GLU A 92 -27.96 5.83 -18.89
C GLU A 92 -27.97 7.07 -19.80
N GLY A 93 -28.91 7.13 -20.75
CA GLY A 93 -29.07 8.28 -21.65
C GLY A 93 -27.99 8.42 -22.74
N LEU A 94 -26.97 7.56 -22.77
CA LEU A 94 -25.86 7.64 -23.75
C LEU A 94 -26.16 7.02 -25.12
N GLY A 95 -27.32 6.39 -25.31
CA GLY A 95 -27.68 5.75 -26.59
C GLY A 95 -26.77 4.59 -26.99
N LEU A 96 -26.13 3.90 -26.03
CA LEU A 96 -25.12 2.86 -26.27
C LEU A 96 -25.61 1.73 -27.19
N ALA A 97 -26.89 1.34 -27.07
CA ALA A 97 -27.50 0.35 -27.94
C ALA A 97 -27.53 0.79 -29.41
N ALA A 98 -27.97 2.02 -29.69
CA ALA A 98 -27.96 2.60 -31.02
C ALA A 98 -26.53 2.73 -31.58
N ALA A 99 -25.57 3.03 -30.70
CA ALA A 99 -24.15 3.09 -31.02
C ALA A 99 -23.46 1.71 -31.15
N ARG A 100 -24.19 0.59 -30.95
CA ARG A 100 -23.66 -0.79 -30.96
C ARG A 100 -22.51 -1.01 -29.97
N VAL A 101 -22.60 -0.39 -28.80
CA VAL A 101 -21.65 -0.52 -27.69
C VAL A 101 -22.19 -1.52 -26.67
N ARG A 102 -21.43 -2.58 -26.36
CA ARG A 102 -21.75 -3.55 -25.31
C ARG A 102 -21.41 -2.98 -23.94
N TYR A 103 -22.34 -3.13 -23.00
CA TYR A 103 -22.20 -2.70 -21.62
C TYR A 103 -23.10 -3.56 -20.72
N ASN A 104 -22.81 -3.55 -19.42
CA ASN A 104 -23.67 -4.12 -18.39
C ASN A 104 -23.63 -3.25 -17.13
N GLU A 105 -24.25 -3.71 -16.03
CA GLU A 105 -24.27 -3.02 -14.73
C GLU A 105 -22.87 -2.69 -14.19
N SER A 106 -21.84 -3.43 -14.62
CA SER A 106 -20.46 -3.19 -14.22
C SER A 106 -19.73 -2.17 -15.08
N GLY A 107 -20.29 -1.73 -16.21
CA GLY A 107 -19.77 -0.68 -17.08
C GLY A 107 -19.71 -1.05 -18.56
N ILE A 108 -19.05 -0.21 -19.36
CA ILE A 108 -18.81 -0.44 -20.78
C ILE A 108 -17.69 -1.47 -20.96
N GLU A 109 -17.92 -2.44 -21.86
CA GLU A 109 -16.94 -3.45 -22.25
C GLU A 109 -15.91 -2.84 -23.20
N THR A 110 -14.62 -3.04 -22.89
CA THR A 110 -13.52 -2.62 -23.75
C THR A 110 -12.45 -3.71 -23.83
N ASP A 111 -11.64 -3.66 -24.89
CA ASP A 111 -10.40 -4.42 -25.00
C ASP A 111 -9.24 -3.75 -24.25
N ALA A 112 -8.04 -4.34 -24.35
CA ALA A 112 -6.84 -3.78 -23.72
C ALA A 112 -6.39 -2.43 -24.30
N SER A 113 -6.93 -1.99 -25.43
CA SER A 113 -6.68 -0.67 -26.04
C SER A 113 -7.83 0.31 -25.78
N LEU A 114 -8.73 -0.04 -24.85
CA LEU A 114 -9.88 0.76 -24.45
C LEU A 114 -10.89 0.99 -25.58
N VAL A 115 -10.84 0.15 -26.62
CA VAL A 115 -11.78 0.16 -27.74
C VAL A 115 -13.01 -0.63 -27.31
N THR A 116 -14.21 -0.09 -27.56
CA THR A 116 -15.47 -0.78 -27.26
C THR A 116 -15.81 -1.83 -28.32
N SER A 117 -16.97 -2.49 -28.21
CA SER A 117 -17.49 -3.34 -29.30
C SER A 117 -17.71 -2.59 -30.62
N ASN A 118 -17.86 -1.27 -30.57
CA ASN A 118 -17.80 -0.41 -31.75
C ASN A 118 -16.38 0.15 -31.90
N ARG A 119 -15.68 -0.23 -32.97
CA ARG A 119 -14.27 0.13 -33.19
C ARG A 119 -13.99 1.63 -33.32
N ARG A 120 -15.02 2.46 -33.50
CA ARG A 120 -14.90 3.93 -33.56
C ARG A 120 -15.07 4.60 -32.21
N ILE A 121 -15.41 3.85 -31.17
CA ILE A 121 -15.76 4.37 -29.84
C ILE A 121 -14.78 3.79 -28.83
N HIS A 122 -14.21 4.68 -28.03
CA HIS A 122 -13.39 4.36 -26.87
C HIS A 122 -14.14 4.71 -25.58
N ALA A 123 -13.90 3.96 -24.52
CA ALA A 123 -14.39 4.26 -23.19
C ALA A 123 -13.22 4.36 -22.20
N ILE A 124 -13.21 5.39 -21.36
CA ILE A 124 -12.11 5.68 -20.43
C ILE A 124 -12.61 6.00 -19.02
N GLY A 125 -11.72 5.95 -18.03
CA GLY A 125 -12.07 6.20 -16.63
C GLY A 125 -13.12 5.24 -16.05
N ALA A 126 -13.91 5.75 -15.11
CA ALA A 126 -14.77 4.95 -14.23
C ALA A 126 -15.96 4.26 -14.92
N VAL A 127 -16.26 4.59 -16.17
CA VAL A 127 -17.31 3.90 -16.94
C VAL A 127 -16.83 2.56 -17.49
N VAL A 128 -15.50 2.34 -17.55
CA VAL A 128 -14.90 1.10 -18.04
C VAL A 128 -15.00 0.01 -16.98
N ARG A 129 -15.50 -1.16 -17.37
CA ARG A 129 -15.73 -2.29 -16.47
C ARG A 129 -14.49 -2.70 -15.66
N SER A 130 -13.30 -2.64 -16.25
CA SER A 130 -12.04 -3.10 -15.64
C SER A 130 -11.34 -2.06 -14.75
N ALA A 131 -11.78 -0.80 -14.74
CA ALA A 131 -11.02 0.29 -14.12
C ALA A 131 -11.85 1.07 -13.10
N ARG A 132 -11.71 0.70 -11.83
CA ARG A 132 -12.38 1.38 -10.71
C ARG A 132 -11.43 2.20 -9.82
N GLN A 133 -10.12 2.22 -10.11
CA GLN A 133 -9.16 3.05 -9.38
C GLN A 133 -9.29 4.53 -9.76
N GLY A 134 -9.14 5.42 -8.77
CA GLY A 134 -8.99 6.86 -9.03
C GLY A 134 -7.67 7.12 -9.75
N GLY A 135 -7.69 7.95 -10.80
CA GLY A 135 -6.51 8.25 -11.63
C GLY A 135 -6.41 7.45 -12.94
N ALA A 136 -7.17 6.36 -13.09
CA ALA A 136 -7.16 5.57 -14.33
C ALA A 136 -7.61 6.36 -15.57
N ALA A 137 -8.45 7.39 -15.39
CA ALA A 137 -8.99 8.18 -16.50
C ALA A 137 -7.91 8.94 -17.30
N GLU A 138 -6.92 9.52 -16.63
CA GLU A 138 -5.85 10.29 -17.28
C GLU A 138 -4.91 9.38 -18.06
N GLN A 139 -4.52 8.26 -17.45
CA GLN A 139 -3.75 7.22 -18.13
C GLN A 139 -4.51 6.65 -19.33
N HIS A 140 -5.80 6.37 -19.17
CA HIS A 140 -6.66 5.91 -20.26
C HIS A 140 -6.75 6.94 -21.38
N ALA A 141 -6.88 8.23 -21.05
CA ALA A 141 -6.88 9.30 -22.05
C ALA A 141 -5.57 9.33 -22.86
N GLY A 142 -4.42 9.24 -22.17
CA GLY A 142 -3.12 9.15 -22.85
C GLY A 142 -3.00 7.93 -23.77
N LEU A 143 -3.52 6.77 -23.36
CA LEU A 143 -3.53 5.57 -24.18
C LEU A 143 -4.40 5.73 -25.43
N VAL A 144 -5.62 6.23 -25.26
CA VAL A 144 -6.55 6.47 -26.37
C VAL A 144 -5.96 7.50 -27.33
N LEU A 145 -5.37 8.58 -26.82
CA LEU A 145 -4.72 9.59 -27.67
C LEU A 145 -3.59 8.99 -28.50
N ARG A 146 -2.73 8.15 -27.91
CA ARG A 146 -1.68 7.44 -28.66
C ARG A 146 -2.26 6.50 -29.72
N THR A 147 -3.35 5.83 -29.39
CA THR A 147 -4.06 4.91 -30.31
C THR A 147 -4.62 5.67 -31.51
N VAL A 148 -5.31 6.78 -31.26
CA VAL A 148 -5.89 7.65 -32.29
C VAL A 148 -4.82 8.28 -33.18
N LEU A 149 -3.67 8.67 -32.60
CA LEU A 149 -2.54 9.25 -33.32
C LEU A 149 -1.62 8.22 -34.00
N GLY A 150 -1.92 6.91 -33.90
CA GLY A 150 -1.09 5.86 -34.51
C GLY A 150 0.29 5.68 -33.85
N LEU A 151 0.46 6.13 -32.61
CA LEU A 151 1.72 6.05 -31.87
C LEU A 151 1.91 4.67 -31.22
N PRO A 152 3.15 4.14 -31.13
CA PRO A 152 3.44 2.88 -30.45
C PRO A 152 3.10 2.94 -28.95
N GLY A 153 2.81 1.79 -28.33
CA GLY A 153 2.48 1.69 -26.90
C GLY A 153 0.99 1.89 -26.57
N SER A 154 0.09 1.60 -27.52
CA SER A 154 -1.38 1.77 -27.42
C SER A 154 -2.11 0.65 -26.67
N ARG A 155 -1.41 -0.20 -25.90
CA ARG A 155 -2.02 -1.29 -25.11
C ARG A 155 -1.83 -1.04 -23.62
N THR A 156 -2.90 -1.27 -22.86
CA THR A 156 -2.81 -1.40 -21.40
C THR A 156 -1.96 -2.63 -21.08
N HIS A 157 -0.72 -2.42 -20.67
CA HIS A 157 -0.06 -3.40 -19.82
C HIS A 157 -0.73 -3.34 -18.45
N ARG A 158 -0.81 -4.47 -17.74
CA ARG A 158 -1.26 -4.53 -16.33
C ARG A 158 -0.23 -3.78 -15.49
N GLN A 159 -0.31 -2.46 -15.50
CA GLN A 159 0.57 -1.60 -14.75
C GLN A 159 0.24 -1.74 -13.28
N VAL A 160 1.29 -1.72 -12.45
CA VAL A 160 1.12 -1.68 -11.01
C VAL A 160 0.50 -0.33 -10.69
N ALA A 161 -0.72 -0.34 -10.17
CA ALA A 161 -1.40 0.87 -9.72
C ALA A 161 -1.40 0.89 -8.20
N ALA A 162 -0.99 2.03 -7.62
CA ALA A 162 -1.18 2.27 -6.20
C ALA A 162 -2.67 2.46 -5.89
N ARG A 163 -3.08 1.93 -4.74
CA ARG A 163 -4.36 2.22 -4.11
C ARG A 163 -4.08 2.95 -2.81
N VAL A 164 -4.81 4.04 -2.57
CA VAL A 164 -4.64 4.87 -1.38
C VAL A 164 -5.99 5.14 -0.73
N ILE A 165 -6.06 4.89 0.57
CA ILE A 165 -7.16 5.22 1.46
C ILE A 165 -6.67 6.33 2.40
N LEU A 166 -7.17 7.54 2.14
CA LEU A 166 -6.77 8.77 2.84
C LEU A 166 -7.46 8.92 4.21
N THR A 167 -7.28 7.93 5.08
CA THR A 167 -7.67 7.97 6.49
C THR A 167 -6.56 8.59 7.35
N SER A 168 -6.76 8.65 8.67
CA SER A 168 -5.71 9.02 9.63
C SER A 168 -5.57 7.86 10.63
N PRO A 169 -4.50 7.04 10.55
CA PRO A 169 -3.41 7.09 9.57
C PRO A 169 -3.87 6.75 8.14
N ALA A 170 -3.12 7.23 7.15
CA ALA A 170 -3.36 6.86 5.75
C ALA A 170 -2.88 5.43 5.50
N MET A 171 -3.53 4.75 4.55
CA MET A 171 -3.19 3.40 4.14
C MET A 171 -3.01 3.37 2.62
N ALA A 172 -1.95 2.72 2.15
CA ALA A 172 -1.62 2.63 0.74
C ALA A 172 -1.06 1.26 0.38
N THR A 173 -1.43 0.74 -0.77
CA THR A 173 -1.00 -0.58 -1.28
C THR A 173 -0.62 -0.49 -2.75
N ALA A 174 0.32 -1.33 -3.19
CA ALA A 174 0.73 -1.45 -4.59
C ALA A 174 1.18 -2.89 -4.88
N GLY A 175 0.86 -3.40 -6.07
CA GLY A 175 1.22 -4.76 -6.47
C GLY A 175 0.29 -5.82 -5.88
N LEU A 176 0.83 -7.02 -5.63
CA LEU A 176 0.08 -8.16 -5.12
C LEU A 176 -0.12 -8.05 -3.59
N PRO A 177 -1.37 -8.21 -3.09
CA PRO A 177 -1.62 -8.47 -1.67
C PRO A 177 -0.89 -9.74 -1.20
N GLU A 178 -0.60 -9.84 0.10
CA GLU A 178 0.10 -11.00 0.66
C GLU A 178 -0.63 -12.32 0.34
N ALA A 179 -1.93 -12.40 0.60
CA ALA A 179 -2.73 -13.60 0.35
C ALA A 179 -2.70 -14.03 -1.13
N GLN A 180 -2.76 -13.07 -2.05
CA GLN A 180 -2.66 -13.34 -3.48
C GLN A 180 -1.25 -13.78 -3.88
N ALA A 181 -0.21 -13.14 -3.32
CA ALA A 181 1.17 -13.52 -3.58
C ALA A 181 1.50 -14.93 -3.05
N GLN A 182 0.92 -15.33 -1.92
CA GLN A 182 1.03 -16.70 -1.40
C GLN A 182 0.37 -17.73 -2.33
N ALA A 183 -0.76 -17.38 -2.94
CA ALA A 183 -1.46 -18.25 -3.89
C ALA A 183 -0.72 -18.37 -5.23
N GLU A 184 -0.17 -17.27 -5.74
CA GLU A 184 0.52 -17.22 -7.04
C GLU A 184 1.98 -17.70 -6.97
N HIS A 185 2.64 -17.62 -5.81
CA HIS A 185 4.04 -17.96 -5.64
C HIS A 185 4.26 -18.98 -4.52
N ARG A 186 4.98 -20.07 -4.84
CA ARG A 186 5.30 -21.13 -3.87
C ARG A 186 6.02 -20.66 -2.60
N HIS A 187 6.85 -19.63 -2.71
CA HIS A 187 7.63 -19.10 -1.60
C HIS A 187 7.74 -17.59 -1.68
N ILE A 188 7.11 -16.92 -0.71
CA ILE A 188 7.24 -15.48 -0.49
C ILE A 188 8.02 -15.19 0.79
N ARG A 189 8.52 -13.97 0.93
CA ARG A 189 8.98 -13.40 2.19
C ARG A 189 8.28 -12.08 2.44
N VAL A 190 7.85 -11.87 3.67
CA VAL A 190 7.24 -10.64 4.13
C VAL A 190 8.23 -9.88 4.99
N LEU A 191 8.50 -8.64 4.61
CA LEU A 191 9.46 -7.75 5.27
C LEU A 191 8.70 -6.59 5.88
N ARG A 192 9.08 -6.16 7.08
CA ARG A 192 8.36 -5.14 7.84
C ARG A 192 9.33 -4.15 8.45
N TRP A 193 8.90 -2.90 8.54
CA TRP A 193 9.60 -1.89 9.35
C TRP A 193 8.61 -0.92 9.99
N PRO A 194 8.60 -0.79 11.32
CA PRO A 194 7.71 0.12 12.01
C PRO A 194 8.15 1.57 11.85
N PHE A 195 7.20 2.50 11.71
CA PHE A 195 7.54 3.94 11.72
C PHE A 195 8.05 4.41 13.08
N ALA A 196 7.81 3.66 14.16
CA ALA A 196 8.35 3.95 15.47
C ALA A 196 9.88 3.94 15.53
N GLU A 197 10.53 3.18 14.64
CA GLU A 197 11.99 3.09 14.53
C GLU A 197 12.58 4.07 13.49
N THR A 198 11.72 4.84 12.82
CA THR A 198 12.15 5.81 11.80
C THR A 198 12.33 7.19 12.42
N GLU A 199 13.53 7.75 12.33
CA GLU A 199 13.88 8.98 13.03
C GLU A 199 12.97 10.17 12.66
N ARG A 200 12.64 10.33 11.38
CA ARG A 200 11.72 11.39 10.94
C ARG A 200 10.34 11.28 11.62
N ALA A 201 9.81 10.07 11.73
CA ALA A 201 8.53 9.82 12.39
C ALA A 201 8.61 10.05 13.91
N ARG A 202 9.78 9.81 14.53
CA ARG A 202 10.03 10.11 15.94
C ARG A 202 10.05 11.61 16.22
N ILE A 203 10.74 12.37 15.37
CA ILE A 203 10.84 13.84 15.43
C ILE A 203 9.46 14.49 15.28
N GLU A 204 8.65 13.99 14.35
CA GLU A 204 7.31 14.54 14.09
C GLU A 204 6.23 14.01 15.05
N HIS A 205 6.58 13.14 16.01
CA HIS A 205 5.64 12.45 16.88
C HIS A 205 4.56 11.64 16.12
N ARG A 206 4.85 11.19 14.89
CA ARG A 206 3.96 10.41 14.01
C ARG A 206 4.45 8.97 13.86
N ARG A 207 4.58 8.26 14.98
CA ARG A 207 5.24 6.93 15.07
C ARG A 207 4.36 5.75 14.69
N GLY A 208 3.06 5.96 14.48
CA GLY A 208 2.09 4.90 14.25
C GLY A 208 2.20 4.28 12.86
N GLY A 209 2.05 2.95 12.80
CA GLY A 209 2.01 2.18 11.56
C GLY A 209 3.37 1.64 11.11
N HIS A 210 3.43 1.10 9.91
CA HIS A 210 4.58 0.39 9.37
C HIS A 210 4.57 0.34 7.84
N VAL A 211 5.73 -0.01 7.27
CA VAL A 211 5.90 -0.44 5.89
C VAL A 211 5.95 -1.96 5.87
N LYS A 212 5.25 -2.58 4.92
CA LYS A 212 5.19 -4.02 4.65
C LYS A 212 5.55 -4.28 3.20
N LEU A 213 6.53 -5.15 2.93
CA LEU A 213 6.92 -5.56 1.58
C LEU A 213 6.70 -7.05 1.41
N VAL A 214 6.15 -7.42 0.26
CA VAL A 214 5.97 -8.81 -0.16
C VAL A 214 6.97 -9.08 -1.28
N THR A 215 7.84 -10.05 -1.07
CA THR A 215 8.90 -10.41 -2.02
C THR A 215 8.84 -11.88 -2.37
N SER A 216 9.33 -12.23 -3.56
CA SER A 216 9.64 -13.62 -3.89
C SER A 216 10.82 -14.13 -3.05
N ARG A 217 11.00 -15.45 -2.99
CA ARG A 217 12.21 -16.07 -2.38
C ARG A 217 13.54 -15.46 -2.84
N ARG A 218 13.63 -15.03 -4.11
CA ARG A 218 14.85 -14.43 -4.69
C ARG A 218 14.98 -12.93 -4.41
N GLY A 219 13.93 -12.28 -3.93
CA GLY A 219 13.92 -10.88 -3.51
C GLY A 219 13.24 -9.93 -4.47
N ALA A 220 12.70 -10.41 -5.61
CA ALA A 220 11.86 -9.58 -6.48
C ALA A 220 10.65 -9.06 -5.72
N LEU A 221 10.36 -7.76 -5.83
CA LEU A 221 9.21 -7.14 -5.18
C LEU A 221 7.92 -7.51 -5.90
N LEU A 222 6.98 -8.08 -5.15
CA LEU A 222 5.68 -8.51 -5.64
C LEU A 222 4.58 -7.54 -5.22
N GLY A 223 4.69 -7.00 -4.01
CA GLY A 223 3.73 -6.08 -3.44
C GLY A 223 4.33 -5.25 -2.31
N ALA A 224 3.64 -4.16 -1.99
CA ALA A 224 3.97 -3.28 -0.89
C ALA A 224 2.70 -2.72 -0.25
N GLY A 225 2.76 -2.51 1.06
CA GLY A 225 1.73 -1.92 1.88
C GLY A 225 2.33 -0.93 2.86
N ILE A 226 1.65 0.18 3.08
CA ILE A 226 2.07 1.20 4.05
C ILE A 226 0.83 1.63 4.80
N VAL A 227 0.92 1.66 6.12
CA VAL A 227 -0.03 2.35 6.98
C VAL A 227 0.76 3.31 7.86
N GLY A 228 0.41 4.59 7.87
CA GLY A 228 1.15 5.59 8.66
C GLY A 228 1.36 6.92 7.93
N PRO A 229 2.32 7.75 8.41
CA PRO A 229 2.57 9.06 7.84
C PRO A 229 3.14 8.98 6.42
N GLY A 230 2.58 9.78 5.50
CA GLY A 230 3.07 9.90 4.12
C GLY A 230 2.86 8.65 3.26
N ALA A 231 2.00 7.71 3.68
CA ALA A 231 1.71 6.49 2.93
C ALA A 231 1.27 6.79 1.48
N GLU A 232 0.49 7.87 1.29
CA GLU A 232 -0.02 8.32 0.00
C GLU A 232 1.08 8.70 -1.01
N GLU A 233 2.23 9.18 -0.53
CA GLU A 233 3.36 9.59 -1.38
C GLU A 233 4.42 8.48 -1.45
N LEU A 234 4.73 7.84 -0.32
CA LEU A 234 5.76 6.81 -0.24
C LEU A 234 5.40 5.57 -1.08
N ILE A 235 4.11 5.27 -1.26
CA ILE A 235 3.68 4.13 -2.08
C ILE A 235 4.11 4.24 -3.55
N ASN A 236 4.34 5.46 -4.04
CA ASN A 236 4.76 5.69 -5.42
C ASN A 236 6.16 5.13 -5.68
N LEU A 237 7.05 5.14 -4.67
CA LEU A 237 8.37 4.50 -4.75
C LEU A 237 8.23 3.00 -5.04
N PHE A 238 7.34 2.32 -4.32
CA PHE A 238 7.11 0.88 -4.52
C PHE A 238 6.38 0.59 -5.82
N THR A 239 5.45 1.46 -6.23
CA THR A 239 4.74 1.33 -7.50
C THR A 239 5.73 1.34 -8.68
N LEU A 240 6.70 2.26 -8.66
CA LEU A 240 7.78 2.30 -9.63
C LEU A 240 8.67 1.05 -9.53
N ALA A 241 9.10 0.69 -8.32
CA ALA A 241 10.00 -0.44 -8.10
C ALA A 241 9.40 -1.77 -8.61
N ILE A 242 8.14 -2.06 -8.29
CA ILE A 242 7.43 -3.26 -8.74
C ILE A 242 7.23 -3.20 -10.27
N SER A 243 6.84 -2.04 -10.82
CA SER A 243 6.67 -1.87 -12.27
C SER A 243 7.96 -2.10 -13.07
N LYS A 244 9.12 -1.89 -12.45
CA LYS A 244 10.44 -2.11 -13.04
C LYS A 244 11.06 -3.47 -12.66
N GLY A 245 10.34 -4.31 -11.90
CA GLY A 245 10.83 -5.61 -11.47
C GLY A 245 12.04 -5.54 -10.52
N MET A 246 12.15 -4.45 -9.75
CA MET A 246 13.25 -4.27 -8.79
C MET A 246 13.15 -5.26 -7.62
N THR A 247 14.27 -5.46 -6.96
CA THR A 247 14.42 -6.34 -5.81
C THR A 247 14.47 -5.57 -4.49
N ALA A 248 14.28 -6.29 -3.37
CA ALA A 248 14.54 -5.76 -2.04
C ALA A 248 16.00 -5.29 -1.88
N SER A 249 16.95 -5.91 -2.59
CA SER A 249 18.35 -5.45 -2.55
C SER A 249 18.51 -4.07 -3.18
N ASP A 250 17.81 -3.81 -4.28
CA ASP A 250 17.85 -2.51 -4.95
C ASP A 250 17.27 -1.41 -4.04
N LEU A 251 16.15 -1.69 -3.37
CA LEU A 251 15.58 -0.77 -2.37
C LEU A 251 16.49 -0.58 -1.15
N ALA A 252 17.14 -1.62 -0.66
CA ALA A 252 18.08 -1.53 0.46
C ALA A 252 19.31 -0.68 0.12
N SER A 253 19.67 -0.58 -1.16
CA SER A 253 20.79 0.24 -1.66
C SER A 253 20.44 1.73 -1.83
N LEU A 254 19.17 2.10 -1.71
CA LEU A 254 18.72 3.48 -1.88
C LEU A 254 19.40 4.40 -0.87
N MET A 255 19.99 5.50 -1.35
CA MET A 255 20.44 6.59 -0.49
C MET A 255 19.26 7.50 -0.19
N VAL A 256 18.78 7.44 1.05
CA VAL A 256 17.64 8.23 1.51
C VAL A 256 18.17 9.48 2.23
N PRO A 257 17.64 10.68 1.96
CA PRO A 257 18.02 11.88 2.71
C PRO A 257 17.68 11.71 4.19
N TYR A 258 18.58 12.15 5.06
CA TYR A 258 18.40 12.02 6.51
C TYR A 258 17.98 13.35 7.14
N PRO A 259 16.94 13.38 8.00
CA PRO A 259 15.98 12.31 8.30
C PRO A 259 14.78 12.32 7.33
N ALA A 260 14.36 11.16 6.81
CA ALA A 260 13.16 11.03 5.98
C ALA A 260 12.31 9.79 6.33
N LEU A 261 11.00 9.87 6.08
CA LEU A 261 10.08 8.74 6.25
C LEU A 261 10.40 7.57 5.31
N ALA A 262 10.99 7.88 4.15
CA ALA A 262 11.43 6.88 3.17
C ALA A 262 12.53 5.96 3.72
N ASP A 263 13.21 6.28 4.84
CA ASP A 263 14.17 5.34 5.45
C ASP A 263 13.45 4.07 5.92
N ALA A 264 12.17 4.14 6.28
CA ALA A 264 11.36 2.97 6.60
C ALA A 264 11.30 1.97 5.43
N ALA A 265 11.20 2.46 4.18
CA ALA A 265 11.20 1.62 2.99
C ALA A 265 12.54 0.90 2.80
N ARG A 266 13.64 1.64 2.94
CA ARG A 266 15.01 1.13 2.86
C ARG A 266 15.28 0.09 3.96
N ARG A 267 14.91 0.39 5.21
CA ARG A 267 15.10 -0.49 6.37
C ARG A 267 14.27 -1.77 6.26
N ALA A 268 13.01 -1.67 5.84
CA ALA A 268 12.18 -2.85 5.55
C ALA A 268 12.88 -3.76 4.54
N ALA A 269 13.41 -3.18 3.45
CA ALA A 269 14.12 -3.95 2.44
C ALA A 269 15.44 -4.58 2.94
N MET A 270 16.16 -3.93 3.87
CA MET A 270 17.39 -4.47 4.48
C MET A 270 17.16 -5.76 5.25
N THR A 271 16.00 -5.93 5.90
CA THR A 271 15.66 -7.17 6.64
C THR A 271 15.67 -8.42 5.75
N PHE A 272 15.56 -8.26 4.43
CA PHE A 272 15.74 -9.34 3.46
C PHE A 272 17.16 -9.92 3.45
N ARG A 273 18.19 -9.08 3.67
CA ARG A 273 19.60 -9.52 3.75
C ARG A 273 19.90 -10.19 5.07
N ASP A 274 19.40 -9.65 6.18
CA ASP A 274 19.63 -10.22 7.51
C ASP A 274 19.08 -11.63 7.60
N SER A 275 17.88 -11.86 7.04
CA SER A 275 17.30 -13.21 6.92
C SER A 275 18.05 -14.17 5.98
N ARG A 276 19.03 -13.72 5.18
CA ARG A 276 19.99 -14.59 4.47
C ARG A 276 21.23 -14.87 5.32
N LEU A 277 21.65 -13.91 6.13
CA LEU A 277 22.77 -14.07 7.06
C LEU A 277 22.42 -15.02 8.22
N ASP A 278 21.13 -15.10 8.60
CA ASP A 278 20.64 -16.08 9.58
C ASP A 278 20.62 -17.53 9.06
N ALA A 279 20.79 -17.76 7.76
CA ALA A 279 20.94 -19.11 7.23
C ALA A 279 22.26 -19.74 7.72
N PRO A 280 22.35 -21.08 7.85
CA PRO A 280 23.54 -21.76 8.38
C PRO A 280 24.85 -21.33 7.70
N LEU A 281 24.81 -21.15 6.38
CA LEU A 281 25.94 -20.67 5.59
C LEU A 281 26.28 -19.20 5.86
N GLY A 282 25.29 -18.36 6.12
CA GLY A 282 25.49 -16.94 6.47
C GLY A 282 26.15 -16.79 7.85
N ARG A 283 25.69 -17.56 8.84
CA ARG A 283 26.30 -17.62 10.17
C ARG A 283 27.73 -18.13 10.09
N PHE A 284 27.96 -19.21 9.34
CA PHE A 284 29.29 -19.73 9.07
C PHE A 284 30.22 -18.68 8.43
N LEU A 285 29.76 -17.94 7.41
CA LEU A 285 30.58 -16.90 6.76
C LEU A 285 30.88 -15.71 7.70
N ILE A 286 29.94 -15.34 8.58
CA ILE A 286 30.16 -14.31 9.60
C ILE A 286 31.19 -14.79 10.63
N GLU A 287 31.05 -16.01 11.14
CA GLU A 287 31.99 -16.62 12.08
C GLU A 287 33.37 -16.83 11.45
N TRP A 288 33.42 -17.24 10.18
CA TRP A 288 34.64 -17.38 9.40
C TRP A 288 35.34 -16.04 9.20
N ASN A 289 34.61 -14.98 8.85
CA ASN A 289 35.18 -13.62 8.75
C ASN A 289 35.66 -13.08 10.11
N ARG A 290 34.92 -13.35 11.20
CA ARG A 290 35.38 -13.04 12.57
C ARG A 290 36.66 -13.81 12.92
N SER A 291 36.73 -15.10 12.55
CA SER A 291 37.90 -15.95 12.75
C SER A 291 39.12 -15.44 11.98
N ILE A 292 38.96 -15.04 10.72
CA ILE A 292 40.02 -14.43 9.91
C ILE A 292 40.53 -13.15 10.57
N LYS A 293 39.64 -12.24 10.98
CA LYS A 293 40.03 -10.98 11.65
C LYS A 293 40.78 -11.23 12.96
N LEU A 294 40.37 -12.23 13.75
CA LEU A 294 41.07 -12.65 14.97
C LEU A 294 42.45 -13.23 14.67
N GLN A 295 42.60 -14.00 13.59
CA GLN A 295 43.90 -14.49 13.15
C GLN A 295 44.79 -13.38 12.61
N THR A 296 44.25 -12.40 11.89
CA THR A 296 45.03 -11.24 11.41
C THR A 296 45.49 -10.37 12.59
N PHE A 297 44.68 -10.25 13.65
CA PHE A 297 45.05 -9.55 14.87
C PHE A 297 46.17 -10.27 15.63
N ARG A 298 46.07 -11.60 15.80
CA ARG A 298 47.12 -12.42 16.41
C ARG A 298 48.43 -12.43 15.62
N ILE A 299 48.36 -12.44 14.29
CA ILE A 299 49.55 -12.34 13.43
C ILE A 299 50.20 -10.96 13.57
N ARG A 300 49.40 -9.88 13.64
CA ARG A 300 49.94 -8.52 13.92
C ARG A 300 50.60 -8.44 15.28
N GLU A 301 50.03 -9.02 16.34
CA GLU A 301 50.66 -9.08 17.66
C GLU A 301 51.97 -9.89 17.64
N LEU A 302 51.99 -11.05 16.98
CA LEU A 302 53.20 -11.88 16.88
C LEU A 302 54.30 -11.20 16.08
N VAL A 303 53.95 -10.52 14.98
CA VAL A 303 54.89 -9.69 14.20
C VAL A 303 55.39 -8.53 15.05
N TRP A 304 54.51 -7.86 15.80
CA TRP A 304 54.89 -6.78 16.72
C TRP A 304 55.85 -7.26 17.81
N LEU A 305 55.57 -8.38 18.48
CA LEU A 305 56.45 -8.99 19.51
C LEU A 305 57.79 -9.47 18.94
N LEU A 306 57.80 -10.02 17.72
CA LEU A 306 59.03 -10.40 17.01
C LEU A 306 59.87 -9.18 16.63
N MET A 307 59.21 -8.08 16.26
CA MET A 307 59.88 -6.84 15.88
C MET A 307 60.35 -6.02 17.10
N GLU A 308 59.62 -6.06 18.22
CA GLU A 308 60.04 -5.48 19.50
C GLU A 308 61.31 -6.17 20.03
N LYS A 309 61.37 -7.50 19.96
CA LYS A 309 62.60 -8.26 20.25
C LYS A 309 63.76 -7.97 19.31
N ALA A 310 63.48 -7.48 18.09
CA ALA A 310 64.50 -7.11 17.11
C ALA A 310 65.01 -5.66 17.27
N GLY A 311 64.52 -4.90 18.26
CA GLY A 311 65.07 -3.59 18.64
C GLY A 311 64.79 -2.45 17.65
N GLN A 312 63.80 -2.58 16.76
CA GLN A 312 63.40 -1.50 15.87
C GLN A 312 62.28 -0.65 16.47
N VAL A 313 62.59 0.62 16.77
CA VAL A 313 61.64 1.63 17.27
C VAL A 313 61.09 2.43 16.09
N PHE A 314 59.76 2.45 15.92
CA PHE A 314 59.05 3.43 15.09
C PHE A 314 57.83 3.98 15.86
N PRO A 315 57.32 5.18 15.51
CA PRO A 315 56.37 5.92 16.31
C PRO A 315 54.97 5.31 16.25
N ASP A 316 54.24 5.56 17.33
CA ASP A 316 52.93 5.05 17.70
C ASP A 316 51.91 5.11 16.53
N PRO A 317 51.14 4.04 16.26
CA PRO A 317 50.13 4.07 15.22
C PRO A 317 48.86 4.76 15.73
N THR A 318 48.46 5.85 15.07
CA THR A 318 47.09 6.38 15.11
C THR A 318 46.13 5.52 14.28
#